data_AF-A0A3E0HMZ7-F1
#
_entry.id   AF-A0A3E0HMZ7-F1
#
_cell.length_a   1.000
_cell.length_b   1.000
_cell.length_c   1.000
_cell.angle_alpha   90.00
_cell.angle_beta   90.00
_cell.angle_gamma   90.00
#
_symmetry.space_group_name_H-M   'P 1'
#
loop_
_entity.id
_entity.type
_entity.pdbx_description
1 polymer ?
#
loop_
_entity_poly.entity_id
_entity_poly.type
_entity_poly.pdbx_seq_one_letter_code
_entity_poly.pdbx_strand_id
1 'polypeptide(L)'
;MRVLLSQVDPNGPSVRLDAHRRAPFMSPRGQGHAWSPGPLGTDQDRLGVHGSLREEAMPNRRRPIDMTTPAARLAMGLRALQREAIARAASTAELRAISIDQIAGGSLWRTSKTAIYAALNGTRLPSTDTISALAAAWDPRGEAGRLEWLRLRDAIEDELQANAAAAHPSQPTPTVSPTPQPQQEKPKNEGAERALVELRDRMEEARLRHGLALTQTTARARLGRTTVSQAFRQGAPAPSGGTVMAIGRALAVQEPELKEWLTLLRTAQSRT
;
A
#
# COMPACT_ATOMS: atom_id res chain seq x y z
N MET A 1 -33.85 -54.20 -6.09
CA MET A 1 -33.26 -53.77 -4.81
C MET A 1 -32.05 -54.64 -4.48
N ARG A 2 -30.84 -54.12 -4.71
CA ARG A 2 -29.61 -54.62 -4.08
C ARG A 2 -28.58 -53.49 -4.18
N VAL A 3 -28.28 -52.92 -3.03
CA VAL A 3 -27.32 -51.83 -2.80
C VAL A 3 -25.95 -52.48 -2.65
N LEU A 4 -24.97 -52.10 -3.47
CA LEU A 4 -23.57 -52.42 -3.25
C LEU A 4 -22.88 -51.20 -2.63
N LEU A 5 -22.66 -51.30 -1.32
CA LEU A 5 -21.82 -50.42 -0.51
C LEU A 5 -20.35 -50.67 -0.88
N SER A 6 -19.66 -49.61 -1.32
CA SER A 6 -18.23 -49.62 -1.57
C SER A 6 -17.47 -49.64 -0.24
N GLN A 7 -16.63 -50.66 -0.05
CA GLN A 7 -15.74 -50.78 1.09
C GLN A 7 -14.64 -49.72 1.07
N VAL A 8 -14.33 -49.22 2.26
CA VAL A 8 -13.19 -48.35 2.59
C VAL A 8 -11.99 -49.25 2.91
N ASP A 9 -10.84 -48.94 2.31
CA ASP A 9 -9.58 -49.63 2.49
C ASP A 9 -8.87 -49.17 3.79
N PRO A 10 -8.58 -50.03 4.77
CA PRO A 10 -7.98 -49.64 6.05
C PRO A 10 -6.43 -49.57 6.05
N ASN A 11 -5.75 -49.72 4.91
CA ASN A 11 -4.28 -49.82 4.84
C ASN A 11 -3.58 -48.60 4.22
N GLY A 12 -3.85 -47.40 4.75
CA GLY A 12 -3.05 -46.21 4.47
C GLY A 12 -1.73 -46.20 5.27
N PRO A 13 -0.57 -45.90 4.65
CA PRO A 13 0.74 -46.03 5.30
C PRO A 13 0.91 -45.03 6.45
N SER A 14 1.23 -45.57 7.63
CA SER A 14 1.66 -44.81 8.81
C SER A 14 2.98 -44.08 8.54
N VAL A 15 2.92 -42.75 8.44
CA VAL A 15 4.11 -41.90 8.45
C VAL A 15 4.63 -41.83 9.88
N ARG A 16 5.67 -42.61 10.17
CA ARG A 16 6.49 -42.50 11.38
C ARG A 16 7.15 -41.11 11.41
N LEU A 17 6.82 -40.31 12.41
CA LEU A 17 7.63 -39.15 12.80
C LEU A 17 8.85 -39.67 13.56
N ASP A 18 10.02 -39.63 12.91
CA ASP A 18 11.31 -39.80 13.56
C ASP A 18 11.63 -38.60 14.45
N ALA A 19 11.47 -38.80 15.76
CA ALA A 19 11.88 -37.88 16.80
C ALA A 19 13.29 -38.24 17.29
N HIS A 20 14.34 -37.80 16.59
CA HIS A 20 15.70 -37.80 17.15
C HIS A 20 16.58 -36.69 16.56
N ARG A 21 16.77 -35.61 17.34
CA ARG A 21 18.09 -34.99 17.50
C ARG A 21 18.18 -34.25 18.84
N ARG A 22 18.70 -34.99 19.83
CA ARG A 22 19.38 -34.44 20.99
C ARG A 22 20.65 -33.73 20.51
N ALA A 23 20.92 -32.55 21.06
CA ALA A 23 22.25 -31.96 21.12
C ALA A 23 22.48 -31.40 22.53
N PRO A 24 23.74 -31.32 22.99
CA PRO A 24 24.09 -31.64 24.36
C PRO A 24 24.13 -30.45 25.32
N PHE A 25 23.87 -30.81 26.57
CA PHE A 25 24.15 -30.11 27.79
C PHE A 25 25.65 -29.78 27.90
N MET A 26 26.02 -28.50 27.89
CA MET A 26 27.32 -28.01 28.37
C MET A 26 27.07 -26.81 29.28
N SER A 27 27.20 -27.05 30.59
CA SER A 27 27.54 -26.01 31.55
C SER A 27 29.03 -26.13 31.88
N PRO A 28 29.74 -25.01 31.95
CA PRO A 28 30.86 -24.88 32.87
C PRO A 28 30.50 -23.92 34.00
N ARG A 29 30.67 -24.43 35.21
CA ARG A 29 30.87 -23.66 36.44
C ARG A 29 32.02 -22.65 36.26
N GLY A 30 31.90 -21.50 36.90
CA GLY A 30 33.09 -20.69 37.19
C GLY A 30 32.81 -19.28 37.68
N GLN A 31 32.97 -19.09 38.99
CA GLN A 31 33.42 -17.85 39.65
C GLN A 31 32.34 -16.73 39.75
N GLY A 32 31.83 -16.34 40.92
CA GLY A 32 32.53 -16.19 42.19
C GLY A 32 33.05 -14.76 42.34
N HIS A 33 32.16 -13.76 42.31
CA HIS A 33 32.46 -12.43 42.83
C HIS A 33 31.46 -12.06 43.91
N ALA A 34 31.97 -12.07 45.14
CA ALA A 34 31.35 -11.49 46.31
C ALA A 34 30.98 -10.03 46.05
N TRP A 35 29.70 -9.71 46.15
CA TRP A 35 29.24 -8.35 46.31
C TRP A 35 29.29 -8.01 47.80
N SER A 36 30.22 -7.13 48.17
CA SER A 36 30.28 -6.52 49.49
C SER A 36 29.15 -5.49 49.66
N PRO A 37 28.39 -5.50 50.76
CA PRO A 37 27.48 -4.42 51.10
C PRO A 37 28.28 -3.25 51.71
N GLY A 38 28.45 -2.18 50.94
CA GLY A 38 28.93 -0.88 51.42
C GLY A 38 27.77 -0.02 51.96
N PRO A 39 28.05 0.91 52.90
CA PRO A 39 27.13 1.32 53.95
C PRO A 39 26.07 2.34 53.50
N LEU A 40 24.98 2.36 54.28
CA LEU A 40 23.97 3.41 54.29
C LEU A 40 24.61 4.79 54.45
N GLY A 41 24.72 5.51 53.34
CA GLY A 41 24.88 6.97 53.31
C GLY A 41 23.51 7.62 53.24
N THR A 42 23.06 8.14 54.38
CA THR A 42 22.01 9.16 54.46
C THR A 42 22.53 10.43 53.80
N ASP A 43 22.12 10.69 52.55
CA ASP A 43 22.31 11.99 51.92
C ASP A 43 20.94 12.56 51.57
N GLN A 44 20.42 13.25 52.58
CA GLN A 44 19.18 13.99 52.61
C GLN A 44 19.48 15.41 52.11
N ASP A 45 19.97 15.56 50.87
CA ASP A 45 20.20 16.89 50.27
C ASP A 45 20.01 16.89 48.75
N ARG A 46 18.77 16.65 48.33
CA ARG A 46 18.35 16.80 46.92
C ARG A 46 16.98 17.44 46.79
N LEU A 47 16.80 18.60 47.45
CA LEU A 47 15.71 19.52 47.19
C LEU A 47 16.26 20.74 46.48
N GLY A 48 16.16 20.76 45.15
CA GLY A 48 16.65 21.89 44.37
C GLY A 48 16.65 21.70 42.87
N VAL A 49 15.80 20.82 42.33
CA VAL A 49 15.49 20.82 40.90
C VAL A 49 13.98 20.89 40.78
N HIS A 50 13.46 22.12 40.86
CA HIS A 50 12.25 22.48 40.13
C HIS A 50 12.59 22.32 38.64
N GLY A 51 12.63 21.06 38.19
CA GLY A 51 12.37 20.71 36.83
C GLY A 51 10.95 21.15 36.59
N SER A 52 10.83 22.41 36.18
CA SER A 52 9.77 22.90 35.32
C SER A 52 9.65 21.84 34.23
N LEU A 53 8.82 20.83 34.48
CA LEU A 53 8.13 20.06 33.47
C LEU A 53 7.34 21.12 32.75
N ARG A 54 8.03 21.81 31.84
CA ARG A 54 7.43 22.46 30.71
C ARG A 54 6.38 21.47 30.28
N GLU A 55 5.14 21.90 30.30
CA GLU A 55 4.20 21.53 29.26
C GLU A 55 4.94 21.71 27.93
N GLU A 56 5.77 20.74 27.57
CA GLU A 56 6.12 20.44 26.20
C GLU A 56 4.76 20.22 25.58
N ALA A 57 4.25 21.31 25.01
CA ALA A 57 2.96 21.44 24.37
C ALA A 57 2.65 20.11 23.71
N MET A 58 1.71 19.34 24.27
CA MET A 58 1.32 18.04 23.72
C MET A 58 1.08 18.22 22.22
N PRO A 59 2.02 17.83 21.32
CA PRO A 59 2.05 18.42 19.98
C PRO A 59 0.96 17.89 19.05
N ASN A 60 0.05 17.06 19.57
CA ASN A 60 -0.97 16.40 18.79
C ASN A 60 -2.27 16.26 19.58
N ARG A 61 -2.93 17.40 19.86
CA ARG A 61 -4.39 17.35 20.02
C ARG A 61 -4.95 16.75 18.74
N ARG A 62 -5.44 15.51 18.84
CA ARG A 62 -6.02 14.78 17.70
C ARG A 62 -7.13 15.64 17.11
N ARG A 63 -6.99 16.01 15.85
CA ARG A 63 -8.05 16.76 15.16
C ARG A 63 -9.31 15.90 15.09
N PRO A 64 -10.51 16.53 15.22
CA PRO A 64 -11.75 15.84 14.89
C PRO A 64 -11.67 15.34 13.44
N ILE A 65 -12.11 14.11 13.22
CA ILE A 65 -12.15 13.51 11.87
C ILE A 65 -13.44 13.98 11.20
N ASP A 66 -13.32 14.50 9.99
CA ASP A 66 -14.46 14.81 9.15
C ASP A 66 -15.12 13.52 8.64
N MET A 67 -16.22 13.13 9.28
CA MET A 67 -16.95 11.89 9.01
C MET A 67 -17.63 11.85 7.65
N THR A 68 -17.68 12.96 6.92
CA THR A 68 -18.27 13.01 5.58
C THR A 68 -17.36 12.38 4.52
N THR A 69 -16.06 12.24 4.83
CA THR A 69 -15.09 11.69 3.89
C THR A 69 -15.00 10.16 3.99
N PRO A 70 -14.91 9.41 2.87
CA PRO A 70 -14.69 7.97 2.91
C PRO A 70 -13.43 7.57 3.70
N ALA A 71 -12.38 8.41 3.66
CA ALA A 71 -11.14 8.22 4.40
C ALA A 71 -11.33 8.24 5.94
N ALA A 72 -12.38 8.87 6.45
CA ALA A 72 -12.70 8.90 7.87
C ALA A 72 -12.93 7.52 8.47
N ARG A 73 -13.58 6.61 7.71
CA ARG A 73 -13.84 5.23 8.17
C ARG A 73 -12.54 4.47 8.41
N LEU A 74 -11.58 4.59 7.49
CA LEU A 74 -10.26 3.99 7.65
C LEU A 74 -9.51 4.58 8.85
N ALA A 75 -9.53 5.91 8.99
CA ALA A 75 -8.87 6.59 10.10
C ALA A 75 -9.44 6.17 11.46
N MET A 76 -10.76 6.02 11.57
CA MET A 76 -11.40 5.51 12.78
C MET A 76 -10.98 4.07 13.09
N GLY A 77 -10.96 3.20 12.07
CA GLY A 77 -10.48 1.83 12.20
C GLY A 77 -9.04 1.76 12.70
N LEU A 78 -8.13 2.55 12.10
CA LEU A 78 -6.73 2.63 12.54
C LEU A 78 -6.58 3.18 13.96
N ARG A 79 -7.40 4.16 14.37
CA ARG A 79 -7.41 4.66 15.75
C ARG A 79 -7.91 3.61 16.74
N ALA A 80 -8.92 2.82 16.39
CA ALA A 80 -9.39 1.72 17.21
C ALA A 80 -8.29 0.66 17.37
N LEU A 81 -7.69 0.25 16.24
CA LEU A 81 -6.57 -0.70 16.21
C LEU A 81 -5.40 -0.26 17.09
N GLN A 82 -5.01 1.02 17.00
CA GLN A 82 -3.96 1.59 17.85
C GLN A 82 -4.31 1.52 19.34
N ARG A 83 -5.54 1.88 19.73
CA ARG A 83 -5.98 1.84 21.14
C ARG A 83 -5.95 0.42 21.68
N GLU A 84 -6.42 -0.54 20.90
CA GLU A 84 -6.38 -1.95 21.29
C GLU A 84 -4.94 -2.48 21.40
N ALA A 85 -4.05 -2.10 20.48
CA ALA A 85 -2.64 -2.45 20.57
C ALA A 85 -1.99 -1.89 21.84
N ILE A 86 -2.27 -0.64 22.19
CA ILE A 86 -1.82 -0.01 23.44
C ILE A 86 -2.40 -0.76 24.65
N ALA A 87 -3.68 -1.11 24.62
CA ALA A 87 -4.33 -1.83 25.72
C ALA A 87 -3.78 -3.25 25.92
N ARG A 88 -3.28 -3.90 24.86
CA ARG A 88 -2.67 -5.23 24.93
C ARG A 88 -1.21 -5.22 25.40
N ALA A 89 -0.50 -4.11 25.27
CA ALA A 89 0.90 -4.03 25.65
C ALA A 89 1.05 -4.17 27.18
N ALA A 90 1.73 -5.22 27.61
CA ALA A 90 1.95 -5.54 29.02
C ALA A 90 3.21 -4.86 29.59
N SER A 91 4.06 -4.29 28.72
CA SER A 91 5.31 -3.67 29.13
C SER A 91 5.63 -2.37 28.39
N THR A 92 6.48 -1.55 29.01
CA THR A 92 7.02 -0.32 28.40
C THR A 92 7.81 -0.62 27.12
N ALA A 93 8.47 -1.78 27.04
CA ALA A 93 9.19 -2.20 25.85
C ALA A 93 8.24 -2.49 24.68
N GLU A 94 7.13 -3.19 24.93
CA GLU A 94 6.08 -3.43 23.94
C GLU A 94 5.41 -2.12 23.49
N LEU A 95 5.11 -1.21 24.43
CA LEU A 95 4.58 0.12 24.12
C LEU A 95 5.52 0.91 23.20
N ARG A 96 6.85 0.83 23.44
CA ARG A 96 7.84 1.47 22.56
C ARG A 96 7.87 0.82 21.18
N ALA A 97 7.77 -0.50 21.10
CA ALA A 97 7.76 -1.23 19.83
C ALA A 97 6.58 -0.84 18.92
N ILE A 98 5.40 -0.57 19.50
CA ILE A 98 4.20 -0.15 18.77
C ILE A 98 4.04 1.38 18.65
N SER A 99 5.01 2.15 19.13
CA SER A 99 4.97 3.61 19.07
C SER A 99 5.10 4.12 17.63
N ILE A 100 4.46 5.25 17.32
CA ILE A 100 4.53 5.87 15.99
C ILE A 100 5.98 6.18 15.61
N ASP A 101 6.81 6.58 16.57
CA ASP A 101 8.21 6.91 16.34
C ASP A 101 9.00 5.68 15.88
N GLN A 102 8.78 4.54 16.53
CA GLN A 102 9.42 3.29 16.16
C GLN A 102 8.92 2.76 14.81
N ILE A 103 7.61 2.84 14.55
CA ILE A 103 7.03 2.42 13.27
C ILE A 103 7.57 3.29 12.12
N ALA A 104 7.66 4.60 12.32
CA ALA A 104 8.18 5.53 11.31
C ALA A 104 9.70 5.39 11.08
N GLY A 105 10.45 4.96 12.10
CA GLY A 105 11.89 4.69 11.99
C GLY A 105 12.23 3.28 11.47
N GLY A 106 11.24 2.39 11.38
CA GLY A 106 11.44 1.02 10.91
C GLY A 106 11.83 0.95 9.44
N SER A 107 12.77 0.06 9.11
CA SER A 107 13.33 -0.06 7.76
C SER A 107 12.47 -0.86 6.77
N LEU A 108 11.50 -1.63 7.25
CA LEU A 108 10.77 -2.58 6.40
C LEU A 108 9.76 -1.92 5.47
N TRP A 109 9.20 -0.76 5.85
CA TRP A 109 8.20 -0.05 5.07
C TRP A 109 8.56 1.42 4.93
N ARG A 110 8.36 2.01 3.74
CA ARG A 110 8.63 3.42 3.51
C ARG A 110 7.45 4.25 4.03
N THR A 111 7.46 4.53 5.32
CA THR A 111 6.50 5.41 5.97
C THR A 111 7.21 6.53 6.75
N SER A 112 6.44 7.51 7.21
CA SER A 112 6.94 8.63 8.02
C SER A 112 5.92 8.99 9.10
N LYS A 113 6.37 9.68 10.15
CA LYS A 113 5.47 10.16 11.22
C LYS A 113 4.33 11.01 10.64
N THR A 114 4.64 11.90 9.71
CA THR A 114 3.66 12.75 9.03
C THR A 114 2.62 11.94 8.24
N ALA A 115 3.04 10.89 7.53
CA ALA A 115 2.12 10.01 6.80
C ALA A 115 1.19 9.25 7.77
N ILE A 116 1.73 8.74 8.88
CA ILE A 116 0.95 8.07 9.92
C ILE A 116 -0.07 9.03 10.55
N TYR A 117 0.34 10.24 10.90
CA TYR A 117 -0.60 11.23 11.46
C TYR A 117 -1.68 11.66 10.47
N ALA A 118 -1.35 11.84 9.20
CA ALA A 118 -2.34 12.14 8.16
C ALA A 118 -3.37 11.01 8.03
N ALA A 119 -2.91 9.75 8.07
CA ALA A 119 -3.78 8.57 8.04
C ALA A 119 -4.69 8.50 9.28
N LEU A 120 -4.13 8.67 10.47
CA LEU A 120 -4.89 8.65 11.73
C LEU A 120 -5.87 9.82 11.84
N ASN A 121 -5.62 10.94 11.16
CA ASN A 121 -6.52 12.08 11.14
C ASN A 121 -7.55 12.02 10.00
N GLY A 122 -7.45 11.05 9.10
CA GLY A 122 -8.34 10.94 7.94
C GLY A 122 -8.17 12.06 6.91
N THR A 123 -7.12 12.88 7.02
CA THR A 123 -6.88 13.99 6.07
C THR A 123 -6.32 13.50 4.74
N ARG A 124 -5.78 12.27 4.71
CA ARG A 124 -5.27 11.63 3.51
C ARG A 124 -5.44 10.12 3.60
N LEU A 125 -5.76 9.51 2.46
CA LEU A 125 -5.77 8.06 2.29
C LEU A 125 -4.32 7.53 2.38
N PRO A 126 -3.97 6.70 3.39
CA PRO A 126 -2.61 6.19 3.57
C PRO A 126 -2.11 5.38 2.37
N SER A 127 -0.79 5.36 2.19
CA SER A 127 -0.14 4.46 1.23
C SER A 127 -0.21 2.99 1.70
N THR A 128 -0.03 2.06 0.77
CA THR A 128 0.09 0.61 1.03
C THR A 128 1.18 0.32 2.07
N ASP A 129 2.34 1.00 1.99
CA ASP A 129 3.43 0.88 2.96
C ASP A 129 3.02 1.38 4.34
N THR A 130 2.31 2.51 4.41
CA THR A 130 1.82 3.05 5.69
C THR A 130 0.83 2.07 6.33
N ILE A 131 -0.14 1.56 5.57
CA ILE A 131 -1.09 0.55 6.07
C ILE A 131 -0.37 -0.70 6.52
N SER A 132 0.60 -1.18 5.74
CA SER A 132 1.36 -2.39 6.07
C SER A 132 2.15 -2.24 7.36
N ALA A 133 2.80 -1.09 7.55
CA ALA A 133 3.55 -0.78 8.78
C ALA A 133 2.62 -0.71 10.01
N LEU A 134 1.48 -0.04 9.88
CA LEU A 134 0.51 0.09 10.98
C LEU A 134 -0.13 -1.25 11.34
N ALA A 135 -0.57 -2.02 10.34
CA ALA A 135 -1.18 -3.33 10.56
C ALA A 135 -0.19 -4.33 11.16
N ALA A 136 1.07 -4.35 10.68
CA ALA A 136 2.09 -5.22 11.25
C ALA A 136 2.44 -4.88 12.70
N ALA A 137 2.34 -3.60 13.08
CA ALA A 137 2.61 -3.17 14.45
C ALA A 137 1.41 -3.31 15.40
N TRP A 138 0.19 -3.14 14.91
CA TRP A 138 -0.99 -3.01 15.78
C TRP A 138 -2.04 -4.12 15.63
N ASP A 139 -2.05 -4.89 14.54
CA ASP A 139 -3.02 -5.97 14.34
C ASP A 139 -2.47 -7.31 14.88
N PRO A 140 -3.14 -7.93 15.88
CA PRO A 140 -2.66 -9.17 16.48
C PRO A 140 -2.73 -10.36 15.51
N ARG A 141 -3.48 -10.23 14.41
CA ARG A 141 -3.61 -11.26 13.37
C ARG A 141 -2.44 -11.27 12.40
N GLY A 142 -1.50 -10.32 12.51
CA GLY A 142 -0.30 -10.23 11.69
C GLY A 142 -0.64 -10.08 10.20
N GLU A 143 -0.11 -10.98 9.37
CA GLU A 143 -0.22 -10.92 7.92
C GLU A 143 -1.65 -10.96 7.39
N ALA A 144 -2.51 -11.78 8.01
CA ALA A 144 -3.90 -11.89 7.61
C ALA A 144 -4.66 -10.56 7.82
N GLY A 145 -4.42 -9.91 8.97
CA GLY A 145 -4.96 -8.59 9.26
C GLY A 145 -4.45 -7.54 8.28
N ARG A 146 -3.16 -7.57 7.94
CA ARG A 146 -2.55 -6.68 6.94
C ARG A 146 -3.29 -6.73 5.60
N LEU A 147 -3.55 -7.92 5.06
CA LEU A 147 -4.26 -8.06 3.79
C LEU A 147 -5.69 -7.52 3.84
N GLU A 148 -6.38 -7.66 4.97
CA GLU A 148 -7.72 -7.09 5.16
C GLU A 148 -7.68 -5.55 5.16
N TRP A 149 -6.74 -4.94 5.88
CA TRP A 149 -6.57 -3.48 5.88
C TRP A 149 -6.23 -2.93 4.50
N LEU A 150 -5.45 -3.67 3.70
CA LEU A 150 -5.16 -3.29 2.32
C LEU A 150 -6.42 -3.34 1.44
N ARG A 151 -7.24 -4.38 1.55
CA ARG A 151 -8.53 -4.45 0.83
C ARG A 151 -9.47 -3.30 1.22
N LEU A 152 -9.55 -2.98 2.51
CA LEU A 152 -10.36 -1.86 2.98
C LEU A 152 -9.87 -0.51 2.42
N ARG A 153 -8.54 -0.32 2.37
CA ARG A 153 -7.93 0.86 1.75
C ARG A 153 -8.28 0.97 0.28
N ASP A 154 -8.18 -0.13 -0.48
CA ASP A 154 -8.47 -0.14 -1.91
C ASP A 154 -9.96 0.14 -2.18
N ALA A 155 -10.87 -0.44 -1.41
CA ALA A 155 -12.30 -0.14 -1.50
C ALA A 155 -12.63 1.34 -1.26
N ILE A 156 -11.97 1.97 -0.28
CA ILE A 156 -12.13 3.42 0.00
C ILE A 156 -11.54 4.26 -1.13
N GLU A 157 -10.44 3.81 -1.74
CA GLU A 157 -9.85 4.49 -2.88
C GLU A 157 -10.77 4.46 -4.11
N ASP A 158 -11.43 3.33 -4.36
CA ASP A 158 -12.43 3.19 -5.42
C ASP A 158 -13.65 4.09 -5.17
N GLU A 159 -14.12 4.20 -3.92
CA GLU A 159 -15.22 5.10 -3.55
C GLU A 159 -14.84 6.57 -3.72
N LEU A 160 -13.64 6.97 -3.32
CA LEU A 160 -13.13 8.32 -3.56
C LEU A 160 -13.06 8.64 -5.06
N GLN A 161 -12.65 7.67 -5.87
CA GLN A 161 -12.59 7.82 -7.33
C GLN A 161 -13.99 7.94 -7.94
N ALA A 162 -14.95 7.14 -7.47
CA ALA A 162 -16.34 7.21 -7.91
C ALA A 162 -16.99 8.56 -7.54
N ASN A 163 -16.76 9.04 -6.31
CA ASN A 163 -17.23 10.35 -5.86
C ASN A 163 -16.63 11.50 -6.67
N ALA A 164 -15.33 11.41 -7.00
CA ALA A 164 -14.67 12.40 -7.86
C ALA A 164 -15.25 12.42 -9.29
N ALA A 165 -15.57 11.25 -9.84
CA ALA A 165 -16.23 11.14 -11.15
C ALA A 165 -17.66 11.69 -11.11
N ALA A 166 -18.40 11.46 -10.02
CA ALA A 166 -19.77 11.99 -9.84
C ALA A 166 -19.81 13.51 -9.61
N ALA A 167 -18.80 14.08 -8.94
CA ALA A 167 -18.68 15.52 -8.71
C ALA A 167 -18.27 16.29 -9.97
N HIS A 168 -17.63 15.61 -10.92
CA HIS A 168 -17.34 16.12 -12.26
C HIS A 168 -18.08 15.30 -13.30
N PRO A 169 -19.44 15.37 -13.34
CA PRO A 169 -20.17 14.78 -14.44
C PRO A 169 -19.65 15.47 -15.69
N SER A 170 -19.15 14.68 -16.64
CA SER A 170 -18.58 15.15 -17.91
C SER A 170 -19.30 16.41 -18.34
N GLN A 171 -18.65 17.57 -18.17
CA GLN A 171 -19.17 18.80 -18.73
C GLN A 171 -19.36 18.49 -20.21
N PRO A 172 -20.58 18.62 -20.77
CA PRO A 172 -20.72 18.63 -22.21
C PRO A 172 -19.77 19.73 -22.69
N THR A 173 -18.80 19.33 -23.51
CA THR A 173 -17.99 20.25 -24.29
C THR A 173 -18.90 21.36 -24.79
N PRO A 174 -18.64 22.65 -24.48
CA PRO A 174 -19.50 23.71 -24.95
C PRO A 174 -19.59 23.60 -26.46
N THR A 175 -20.83 23.40 -26.94
CA THR A 175 -21.22 23.56 -28.33
C THR A 175 -20.99 25.02 -28.68
N VAL A 176 -19.77 25.35 -29.09
CA VAL A 176 -19.45 26.68 -29.61
C VAL A 176 -19.99 26.71 -31.04
N SER A 177 -21.08 27.45 -31.24
CA SER A 177 -21.53 27.87 -32.57
C SER A 177 -20.37 28.55 -33.30
N PRO A 178 -20.04 28.16 -34.54
CA PRO A 178 -18.92 28.74 -35.26
C PRO A 178 -19.31 30.12 -35.82
N THR A 179 -18.84 31.17 -35.15
CA THR A 179 -18.66 32.49 -35.78
C THR A 179 -17.51 32.38 -36.79
N PRO A 180 -17.66 32.83 -38.04
CA PRO A 180 -16.65 32.65 -39.07
C PRO A 180 -15.48 33.61 -38.82
N GLN A 181 -14.44 33.12 -38.15
CA GLN A 181 -13.11 33.72 -38.21
C GLN A 181 -12.35 33.17 -39.42
N PRO A 182 -11.75 34.02 -40.26
CA PRO A 182 -10.97 33.58 -41.39
C PRO A 182 -9.58 33.10 -40.94
N GLN A 183 -9.32 31.79 -41.16
CA GLN A 183 -8.03 31.16 -41.53
C GLN A 183 -6.85 31.34 -40.54
N GLN A 184 -6.25 30.35 -39.87
CA GLN A 184 -5.57 29.09 -40.29
C GLN A 184 -5.18 28.37 -38.96
N GLU A 185 -5.24 27.04 -38.77
CA GLU A 185 -4.27 26.07 -39.26
C GLU A 185 -4.86 24.64 -39.39
N LYS A 186 -4.46 23.98 -40.47
CA LYS A 186 -4.69 22.61 -40.93
C LYS A 186 -4.43 21.52 -39.86
N PRO A 187 -5.24 20.45 -39.72
CA PRO A 187 -5.05 19.43 -38.68
C PRO A 187 -3.82 18.56 -39.02
N LYS A 188 -2.67 18.88 -38.42
CA LYS A 188 -1.38 18.22 -38.72
C LYS A 188 -1.13 16.92 -37.95
N ASN A 189 -2.05 16.47 -37.09
CA ASN A 189 -1.79 15.36 -36.15
C ASN A 189 -2.81 14.21 -36.11
N GLU A 190 -3.75 14.12 -37.05
CA GLU A 190 -4.73 13.01 -37.07
C GLU A 190 -4.07 11.63 -37.07
N GLY A 191 -2.93 11.47 -37.77
CA GLY A 191 -2.21 10.21 -37.81
C GLY A 191 -1.54 9.84 -36.48
N ALA A 192 -0.96 10.81 -35.78
CA ALA A 192 -0.31 10.60 -34.49
C ALA A 192 -1.35 10.28 -33.39
N GLU A 193 -2.48 10.98 -33.42
CA GLU A 193 -3.59 10.75 -32.51
C GLU A 193 -4.24 9.38 -32.75
N ARG A 194 -4.50 9.01 -34.02
CA ARG A 194 -4.99 7.67 -34.37
C ARG A 194 -4.03 6.57 -33.90
N ALA A 195 -2.72 6.72 -34.11
CA ALA A 195 -1.74 5.75 -33.65
C ALA A 195 -1.72 5.60 -32.12
N LEU A 196 -1.92 6.69 -31.38
CA LEU A 196 -1.98 6.66 -29.92
C LEU A 196 -3.27 6.02 -29.40
N VAL A 197 -4.41 6.27 -30.05
CA VAL A 197 -5.68 5.59 -29.75
C VAL A 197 -5.53 4.09 -29.98
N GLU A 198 -5.01 3.69 -31.15
CA GLU A 198 -4.81 2.28 -31.49
C GLU A 198 -3.86 1.58 -30.51
N LEU A 199 -2.77 2.25 -30.09
CA LEU A 199 -1.88 1.71 -29.06
C LEU A 199 -2.64 1.40 -27.76
N ARG A 200 -3.48 2.33 -27.30
CA ARG A 200 -4.24 2.16 -26.05
C ARG A 200 -5.26 1.04 -26.16
N ASP A 201 -5.95 0.97 -27.28
CA ASP A 201 -6.97 -0.08 -27.51
C ASP A 201 -6.32 -1.46 -27.50
N ARG A 202 -5.15 -1.64 -28.13
CA ARG A 202 -4.41 -2.91 -28.11
C ARG A 202 -3.89 -3.26 -26.72
N MET A 203 -3.40 -2.27 -25.96
CA MET A 203 -2.99 -2.49 -24.57
C MET A 203 -4.16 -2.93 -23.70
N GLU A 204 -5.34 -2.32 -23.88
CA GLU A 204 -6.55 -2.65 -23.15
C GLU A 204 -7.07 -4.04 -23.52
N GLU A 205 -7.10 -4.37 -24.81
CA GLU A 205 -7.46 -5.70 -25.30
C GLU A 205 -6.53 -6.78 -24.73
N ALA A 206 -5.21 -6.56 -24.75
CA ALA A 206 -4.25 -7.47 -24.13
C ALA A 206 -4.53 -7.63 -22.62
N ARG A 207 -4.79 -6.53 -21.91
CA ARG A 207 -5.14 -6.57 -20.48
C ARG A 207 -6.39 -7.43 -20.23
N LEU A 208 -7.42 -7.26 -21.04
CA LEU A 208 -8.68 -8.02 -20.96
C LEU A 208 -8.48 -9.49 -21.32
N ARG A 209 -7.72 -9.82 -22.37
CA ARG A 209 -7.36 -11.21 -22.74
C ARG A 209 -6.69 -11.96 -21.60
N HIS A 210 -5.85 -11.26 -20.83
CA HIS A 210 -5.18 -11.83 -19.66
C HIS A 210 -5.99 -11.73 -18.35
N GLY A 211 -7.20 -11.16 -18.39
CA GLY A 211 -8.09 -11.05 -17.23
C GLY A 211 -7.53 -10.21 -16.08
N LEU A 212 -6.63 -9.26 -16.37
CA LEU A 212 -5.92 -8.50 -15.34
C LEU A 212 -6.64 -7.18 -15.02
N ALA A 213 -6.86 -6.92 -13.74
CA ALA A 213 -7.28 -5.60 -13.27
C ALA A 213 -6.13 -4.58 -13.38
N LEU A 214 -6.48 -3.29 -13.50
CA LEU A 214 -5.49 -2.20 -13.62
C LEU A 214 -4.50 -2.16 -12.44
N THR A 215 -4.97 -2.50 -11.22
CA THR A 215 -4.16 -2.64 -10.01
C THR A 215 -3.15 -3.79 -10.12
N GLN A 216 -3.57 -4.92 -10.69
CA GLN A 216 -2.69 -6.07 -10.95
C GLN A 216 -1.65 -5.75 -12.02
N THR A 217 -2.04 -5.06 -13.09
CA THR A 217 -1.10 -4.56 -14.11
C THR A 217 -0.08 -3.62 -13.50
N THR A 218 -0.52 -2.72 -12.61
CA THR A 218 0.36 -1.80 -11.85
C THR A 218 1.39 -2.56 -11.04
N ALA A 219 0.95 -3.54 -10.24
CA ALA A 219 1.83 -4.36 -9.42
C ALA A 219 2.83 -5.16 -10.26
N ARG A 220 2.39 -5.79 -11.36
CA ARG A 220 3.24 -6.60 -12.25
C ARG A 220 4.24 -5.75 -13.04
N ALA A 221 3.81 -4.59 -13.54
CA ALA A 221 4.68 -3.68 -14.28
C ALA A 221 5.67 -2.93 -13.37
N ARG A 222 5.47 -2.97 -12.05
CA ARG A 222 6.23 -2.19 -11.04
C ARG A 222 6.23 -0.69 -11.36
N LEU A 223 5.09 -0.20 -11.88
CA LEU A 223 4.88 1.20 -12.22
C LEU A 223 4.01 1.88 -11.15
N GLY A 224 4.07 3.21 -11.10
CA GLY A 224 3.13 3.98 -10.28
C GLY A 224 1.71 3.87 -10.82
N ARG A 225 0.71 3.82 -9.93
CA ARG A 225 -0.72 3.73 -10.29
C ARG A 225 -1.14 4.80 -11.29
N THR A 226 -0.71 6.05 -11.06
CA THR A 226 -1.01 7.18 -11.96
C THR A 226 -0.38 6.99 -13.33
N THR A 227 0.83 6.45 -13.42
CA THR A 227 1.51 6.17 -14.69
C THR A 227 0.74 5.15 -15.51
N VAL A 228 0.28 4.05 -14.89
CA VAL A 228 -0.54 3.05 -15.57
C VAL A 228 -1.88 3.65 -15.97
N SER A 229 -2.57 4.33 -15.05
CA SER A 229 -3.85 4.99 -15.36
C SER A 229 -3.73 5.97 -16.53
N GLN A 230 -2.68 6.80 -16.58
CA GLN A 230 -2.44 7.70 -17.70
C GLN A 230 -2.10 6.96 -19.00
N ALA A 231 -1.37 5.85 -18.93
CA ALA A 231 -1.04 5.06 -20.12
C ALA A 231 -2.30 4.51 -20.82
N PHE A 232 -3.32 4.10 -20.06
CA PHE A 232 -4.60 3.60 -20.59
C PHE A 232 -5.66 4.69 -20.85
N ARG A 233 -5.51 5.90 -20.28
CA ARG A 233 -6.53 6.96 -20.40
C ARG A 233 -6.50 7.64 -21.77
N GLN A 234 -7.65 7.69 -22.43
CA GLN A 234 -7.83 8.46 -23.67
C GLN A 234 -7.59 9.96 -23.43
N GLY A 235 -6.94 10.64 -24.39
CA GLY A 235 -6.58 12.07 -24.28
C GLY A 235 -5.46 12.40 -23.28
N ALA A 236 -4.87 11.42 -22.59
CA ALA A 236 -3.66 11.65 -21.79
C ALA A 236 -2.42 11.85 -22.69
N PRO A 237 -1.32 12.42 -22.16
CA PRO A 237 -0.04 12.41 -22.86
C PRO A 237 0.39 11.00 -23.28
N ALA A 238 1.16 10.90 -24.37
CA ALA A 238 1.65 9.61 -24.84
C ALA A 238 2.56 8.95 -23.77
N PRO A 239 2.38 7.66 -23.45
CA PRO A 239 3.24 6.97 -22.50
C PRO A 239 4.67 6.88 -23.05
N SER A 240 5.68 6.80 -22.16
CA SER A 240 7.06 6.56 -22.62
C SER A 240 7.26 5.14 -23.14
N GLY A 241 8.27 4.92 -23.98
CA GLY A 241 8.59 3.57 -24.48
C GLY A 241 8.88 2.57 -23.36
N GLY A 242 9.55 3.01 -22.29
CA GLY A 242 9.78 2.20 -21.09
C GLY A 242 8.48 1.79 -20.39
N THR A 243 7.49 2.69 -20.34
CA THR A 243 6.15 2.40 -19.79
C THR A 243 5.44 1.34 -20.61
N VAL A 244 5.42 1.48 -21.94
CA VAL A 244 4.81 0.50 -22.85
C VAL A 244 5.49 -0.87 -22.74
N MET A 245 6.81 -0.92 -22.69
CA MET A 245 7.54 -2.17 -22.48
C MET A 245 7.24 -2.82 -21.13
N ALA A 246 7.20 -2.04 -20.05
CA ALA A 246 6.90 -2.57 -18.72
C ALA A 246 5.48 -3.15 -18.64
N ILE A 247 4.50 -2.49 -19.26
CA ILE A 247 3.13 -2.98 -19.37
C ILE A 247 3.07 -4.23 -20.26
N GLY A 248 3.72 -4.23 -21.43
CA GLY A 248 3.78 -5.40 -22.31
C GLY A 248 4.35 -6.63 -21.62
N ARG A 249 5.43 -6.49 -20.84
CA ARG A 249 5.98 -7.58 -20.02
C ARG A 249 5.02 -8.05 -18.93
N ALA A 250 4.36 -7.12 -18.25
CA ALA A 250 3.38 -7.43 -17.20
C ALA A 250 2.17 -8.21 -17.74
N LEU A 251 1.81 -7.95 -18.99
CA LEU A 251 0.76 -8.62 -19.75
C LEU A 251 1.26 -9.85 -20.51
N ALA A 252 2.54 -10.23 -20.40
CA ALA A 252 3.14 -11.35 -21.13
C ALA A 252 2.92 -11.31 -22.66
N VAL A 253 2.90 -10.10 -23.23
CA VAL A 253 2.73 -9.85 -24.67
C VAL A 253 3.93 -10.41 -25.43
N GLN A 254 3.66 -11.10 -26.55
CA GLN A 254 4.71 -11.68 -27.38
C GLN A 254 5.54 -10.59 -28.06
N GLU A 255 6.81 -10.90 -28.36
CA GLU A 255 7.74 -9.96 -29.00
C GLU A 255 7.22 -9.29 -30.28
N PRO A 256 6.57 -9.98 -31.25
CA PRO A 256 6.05 -9.31 -32.46
C PRO A 256 5.00 -8.26 -32.13
N GLU A 257 4.06 -8.58 -31.25
CA GLU A 257 3.00 -7.64 -30.83
C GLU A 257 3.60 -6.44 -30.07
N LEU A 258 4.60 -6.68 -29.21
CA LEU A 258 5.30 -5.59 -28.51
C LEU A 258 6.04 -4.65 -29.49
N LYS A 259 6.61 -5.18 -30.58
CA LYS A 259 7.24 -4.36 -31.63
C LYS A 259 6.22 -3.49 -32.36
N GLU A 260 5.02 -4.00 -32.59
CA GLU A 260 3.92 -3.21 -33.17
C GLU A 260 3.52 -2.07 -32.24
N TRP A 261 3.38 -2.33 -30.94
CA TRP A 261 3.06 -1.29 -29.94
C TRP A 261 4.11 -0.17 -29.92
N LEU A 262 5.40 -0.52 -29.94
CA LEU A 262 6.49 0.46 -29.99
C LEU A 262 6.55 1.22 -31.32
N THR A 263 6.03 0.63 -32.40
CA THR A 263 5.93 1.29 -33.70
C THR A 263 4.78 2.30 -33.71
N LEU A 264 3.62 1.93 -33.18
CA LEU A 264 2.50 2.86 -32.96
C LEU A 264 2.93 4.04 -32.07
N LEU A 265 3.68 3.76 -31.00
CA LEU A 265 4.20 4.81 -30.12
C LEU A 265 5.15 5.76 -30.86
N ARG A 266 6.08 5.25 -31.68
CA ARG A 266 6.98 6.10 -32.48
C ARG A 266 6.21 6.95 -33.48
N THR A 267 5.21 6.39 -34.15
CA THR A 267 4.34 7.15 -35.06
C THR A 267 3.63 8.28 -34.30
N ALA A 268 3.11 8.01 -33.11
CA ALA A 268 2.48 9.01 -32.25
C ALA A 268 3.45 10.11 -31.78
N GLN A 269 4.73 9.78 -31.56
CA GLN A 269 5.74 10.70 -31.04
C GLN A 269 6.51 11.46 -32.13
N SER A 270 6.44 11.03 -33.38
CA SER A 270 7.29 11.53 -34.48
C SER A 270 7.07 13.00 -34.89
N ARG A 271 6.29 13.80 -34.15
CA ARG A 271 5.96 15.20 -34.48
C ARG A 271 5.73 16.16 -33.29
N THR A 272 6.14 15.81 -32.08
CA THR A 272 6.39 16.83 -31.02
C THR A 272 7.76 17.44 -31.21
#